data_AF-A0A6A5YLC7-F1
#
_entry.id   AF-A0A6A5YLC7-F1
#
_cell.length_a   1.000
_cell.length_b   1.000
_cell.length_c   1.000
_cell.angle_alpha   90.00
_cell.angle_beta   90.00
_cell.angle_gamma   90.00
#
_symmetry.space_group_name_H-M   'P 1'
#
loop_
_entity.id
_entity.type
_entity.pdbx_description
1 polymer ?
#
loop_
_entity_poly.entity_id
_entity_poly.type
_entity_poly.pdbx_seq_one_letter_code
_entity_poly.pdbx_strand_id
1 'polypeptide(L)'
;MAYNVYRVEYRLGFQDPLMGPQTRFHNAIFVETEANGDGRVIQVGGDIVSASGMTFEEKLGKRPEEDESYQRKYFLGQIRASEYQNVVQLLRTVRPPPRQRTYNIQAQATVPCKPDGSLYGPGETPPPYRKCTEWTLQDAIPTLQSSGLLHPNGIPQPQPTA
;
A
#
# COMPACT_ATOMS: atom_id res chain seq x y z
N MET A 1 -23.12 0.35 10.95
CA MET A 1 -22.67 -0.38 9.74
C MET A 1 -21.18 -0.60 9.82
N ALA A 2 -20.70 -1.72 9.28
CA ALA A 2 -19.30 -2.13 9.28
C ALA A 2 -18.83 -2.30 7.84
N TYR A 3 -17.57 -1.98 7.55
CA TYR A 3 -16.94 -2.26 6.28
C TYR A 3 -15.90 -3.34 6.43
N ASN A 4 -15.89 -4.30 5.50
CA ASN A 4 -14.86 -5.32 5.44
C ASN A 4 -13.59 -4.70 4.84
N VAL A 5 -12.45 -5.01 5.45
CA VAL A 5 -11.15 -4.55 4.99
C VAL A 5 -10.32 -5.75 4.55
N TYR A 6 -9.75 -5.66 3.37
CA TYR A 6 -8.95 -6.72 2.77
C TYR A 6 -7.58 -6.18 2.32
N ARG A 7 -6.57 -7.04 2.36
CA ARG A 7 -5.40 -6.91 1.50
C ARG A 7 -5.70 -7.59 0.19
N VAL A 8 -5.42 -6.94 -0.93
CA VAL A 8 -5.63 -7.51 -2.27
C VAL A 8 -4.31 -7.56 -3.01
N GLU A 9 -4.05 -8.71 -3.63
CA GLU A 9 -2.92 -8.97 -4.51
C GLU A 9 -3.38 -8.92 -5.98
N TYR A 10 -2.68 -8.12 -6.78
CA TYR A 10 -2.86 -8.00 -8.22
C TYR A 10 -1.56 -8.41 -8.95
N ARG A 11 -1.69 -9.15 -10.04
CA ARG A 11 -0.58 -9.52 -10.93
C ARG A 11 0.05 -8.26 -11.51
N LEU A 12 1.38 -8.19 -11.43
CA LEU A 12 2.13 -7.15 -12.13
C LEU A 12 2.25 -7.51 -13.60
N GLY A 13 2.01 -6.55 -14.49
CA GLY A 13 2.27 -6.71 -15.92
C GLY A 13 3.75 -6.95 -16.25
N PHE A 14 4.66 -6.43 -15.40
CA PHE A 14 6.09 -6.66 -15.50
C PHE A 14 6.73 -6.79 -14.11
N GLN A 15 7.56 -7.82 -13.92
CA GLN A 15 8.32 -8.03 -12.69
C GLN A 15 9.56 -7.15 -12.70
N ASP A 16 9.78 -6.36 -11.66
CA ASP A 16 10.99 -5.53 -11.58
C ASP A 16 12.22 -6.40 -11.30
N PRO A 17 13.21 -6.46 -12.20
CA PRO A 17 14.43 -7.26 -12.01
C PRO A 17 15.25 -6.83 -10.77
N LEU A 18 15.03 -5.62 -10.25
CA LEU A 18 15.69 -5.12 -9.04
C LEU A 18 15.07 -5.59 -7.73
N MET A 19 13.89 -6.22 -7.78
CA MET A 19 13.18 -6.67 -6.59
C MET A 19 13.36 -8.17 -6.32
N GLY A 20 14.38 -8.78 -6.94
CA GLY A 20 14.72 -10.19 -6.77
C GLY A 20 13.97 -11.13 -7.73
N PRO A 21 14.28 -12.44 -7.67
CA PRO A 21 13.79 -13.43 -8.64
C PRO A 21 12.36 -13.92 -8.35
N GLN A 22 11.79 -13.59 -7.19
CA GLN A 22 10.47 -14.07 -6.78
C GLN A 22 9.37 -13.29 -7.50
N THR A 23 8.30 -13.98 -7.89
CA THR A 23 7.11 -13.32 -8.43
C THR A 23 6.48 -12.43 -7.36
N ARG A 24 6.32 -11.15 -7.68
CA ARG A 24 5.70 -10.15 -6.82
C ARG A 24 4.34 -9.73 -7.36
N PHE A 25 3.50 -9.29 -6.44
CA PHE A 25 2.16 -8.78 -6.69
C PHE A 25 2.07 -7.34 -6.22
N HIS A 26 1.30 -6.52 -6.93
CA HIS A 26 0.88 -5.24 -6.39
C HIS A 26 -0.08 -5.50 -5.21
N ASN A 27 0.19 -4.86 -4.08
CA ASN A 27 -0.59 -5.02 -2.86
C ASN A 27 -1.30 -3.71 -2.53
N ALA A 28 -2.62 -3.78 -2.34
CA ALA A 28 -3.43 -2.64 -1.91
C ALA A 28 -4.34 -3.02 -0.74
N ILE A 29 -4.78 -2.01 0.01
CA ILE A 29 -5.85 -2.16 0.99
C ILE A 29 -7.17 -1.87 0.26
N PHE A 30 -8.12 -2.77 0.35
CA PHE A 30 -9.47 -2.60 -0.18
C PHE A 30 -10.47 -2.54 0.97
N VAL A 31 -11.29 -1.50 0.99
CA VAL A 31 -12.40 -1.34 1.93
C VAL A 31 -13.70 -1.51 1.15
N GLU A 32 -14.45 -2.54 1.46
CA GLU A 32 -15.75 -2.85 0.83
C GLU A 32 -16.82 -1.93 1.45
N THR A 33 -17.13 -0.83 0.75
CA THR A 33 -18.05 0.21 1.24
C THR A 33 -19.46 0.10 0.67
N GLU A 34 -19.63 -0.61 -0.44
CA GLU A 34 -20.89 -0.73 -1.17
C GLU A 34 -21.50 -2.13 -1.03
N ALA A 35 -22.83 -2.21 -1.04
CA ALA A 35 -23.56 -3.47 -0.88
C ALA A 35 -23.34 -4.47 -2.04
N ASN A 36 -22.90 -4.00 -3.20
CA ASN A 36 -22.59 -4.83 -4.37
C ASN A 36 -21.18 -5.43 -4.33
N GLY A 37 -20.38 -5.13 -3.28
CA GLY A 37 -18.99 -5.55 -3.15
C GLY A 37 -17.98 -4.53 -3.71
N ASP A 38 -18.43 -3.42 -4.28
CA ASP A 38 -17.56 -2.30 -4.65
C ASP A 38 -17.06 -1.57 -3.39
N GLY A 39 -16.07 -0.71 -3.57
CA GLY A 39 -15.46 -0.06 -2.44
C GLY A 39 -14.41 0.97 -2.77
N ARG A 40 -13.44 1.05 -1.87
CA ARG A 40 -12.34 2.02 -1.90
C ARG A 40 -11.01 1.29 -1.88
N VAL A 41 -10.13 1.62 -2.82
CA VAL A 41 -8.76 1.13 -2.88
C VAL A 41 -7.85 2.19 -2.29
N ILE A 42 -7.08 1.81 -1.27
CA ILE A 42 -6.06 2.63 -0.62
C ILE A 42 -4.70 2.00 -0.92
N GLN A 43 -3.82 2.79 -1.53
CA GLN A 43 -2.52 2.34 -2.00
C GLN A 43 -1.52 3.50 -2.06
N VAL A 44 -0.30 3.19 -2.45
CA VAL A 44 0.62 4.18 -3.02
C VAL A 44 0.87 3.83 -4.49
N GLY A 45 0.83 4.85 -5.34
CA GLY A 45 1.11 4.76 -6.77
C GLY A 45 2.35 5.56 -7.16
N GLY A 46 2.79 5.46 -8.41
CA GLY A 46 4.00 6.13 -8.92
C GLY A 46 5.21 5.20 -9.00
N ASP A 47 6.41 5.79 -9.00
CA ASP A 47 7.67 5.07 -9.22
C ASP A 47 8.78 5.57 -8.29
N ILE A 48 9.93 4.90 -8.32
CA ILE A 48 11.06 5.19 -7.42
C ILE A 48 12.15 6.07 -8.06
N VAL A 49 11.91 6.61 -9.26
CA VAL A 49 12.82 7.47 -10.04
C VAL A 49 12.34 8.93 -10.03
N SER A 50 11.02 9.13 -10.09
CA SER A 50 10.34 10.41 -10.03
C SER A 50 10.71 11.18 -8.76
N ALA A 51 10.82 12.51 -8.85
CA ALA A 51 11.22 13.36 -7.72
C ALA A 51 10.25 13.27 -6.53
N SER A 52 8.96 13.09 -6.80
CA SER A 52 7.92 12.84 -5.79
C SER A 52 7.97 11.44 -5.19
N GLY A 53 8.73 10.52 -5.79
CA GLY A 53 8.62 9.10 -5.50
C GLY A 53 7.21 8.57 -5.75
N MET A 54 6.81 7.63 -4.91
CA MET A 54 5.42 7.16 -4.85
C MET A 54 4.58 8.09 -3.98
N THR A 55 3.27 8.15 -4.26
CA THR A 55 2.32 9.03 -3.57
C THR A 55 1.11 8.25 -3.08
N PHE A 56 0.55 8.68 -1.94
CA PHE A 56 -0.68 8.11 -1.39
C PHE A 56 -1.87 8.33 -2.34
N GLU A 57 -2.67 7.28 -2.53
CA GLU A 57 -3.86 7.29 -3.36
C GLU A 57 -5.03 6.63 -2.64
N GLU A 58 -6.21 7.25 -2.76
CA GLU A 58 -7.49 6.69 -2.37
C GLU A 58 -8.44 6.84 -3.56
N LYS A 59 -8.94 5.73 -4.11
CA LYS A 59 -9.79 5.72 -5.30
C LYS A 59 -11.02 4.84 -5.13
N LEU A 60 -12.05 5.12 -5.93
CA LEU A 60 -13.16 4.18 -6.11
C LEU A 60 -12.62 2.92 -6.78
N GLY A 61 -13.03 1.76 -6.29
CA GLY A 61 -12.69 0.46 -6.86
C GLY A 61 -13.94 -0.39 -7.03
N LYS A 62 -13.98 -1.16 -8.12
CA LYS A 62 -14.89 -2.28 -8.23
C LYS A 62 -14.49 -3.40 -7.27
N ARG A 63 -15.38 -4.37 -7.06
CA ARG A 63 -15.00 -5.59 -6.36
C ARG A 63 -13.70 -6.15 -6.97
N PRO A 64 -12.68 -6.52 -6.18
CA PRO A 64 -11.39 -6.92 -6.70
C PRO A 64 -11.45 -8.03 -7.75
N GLU A 65 -12.38 -8.96 -7.62
CA GLU A 65 -12.57 -10.12 -8.49
C GLU A 65 -12.99 -9.77 -9.92
N GLU A 66 -13.44 -8.53 -10.18
CA GLU A 66 -13.75 -8.04 -11.53
C GLU A 66 -12.50 -7.55 -12.29
N ASP A 67 -11.36 -7.37 -11.61
CA ASP A 67 -10.12 -6.93 -12.24
C ASP A 67 -9.37 -8.12 -12.87
N GLU A 68 -9.00 -8.02 -14.15
CA GLU A 68 -8.27 -9.07 -14.87
C GLU A 68 -6.90 -9.41 -14.25
N SER A 69 -6.31 -8.48 -13.50
CA SER A 69 -5.05 -8.70 -12.78
C SER A 69 -5.26 -9.31 -11.40
N TYR A 70 -6.49 -9.47 -10.92
CA TYR A 70 -6.78 -10.03 -9.61
C TYR A 70 -6.12 -11.40 -9.41
N GLN A 71 -5.39 -11.53 -8.31
CA GLN A 71 -4.80 -12.79 -7.88
C GLN A 71 -5.56 -13.35 -6.68
N ARG A 72 -5.66 -12.58 -5.60
CA ARG A 72 -6.24 -13.04 -4.33
C ARG A 72 -6.52 -11.87 -3.39
N LYS A 73 -7.49 -12.03 -2.47
CA LYS A 73 -7.67 -11.16 -1.31
C LYS A 73 -7.54 -11.91 0.02
N TYR A 74 -7.18 -11.17 1.07
CA TYR A 74 -6.99 -11.65 2.43
C TYR A 74 -7.77 -10.72 3.35
N PHE A 75 -8.71 -11.29 4.11
CA PHE A 75 -9.47 -10.51 5.08
C PHE A 75 -8.55 -10.04 6.22
N LEU A 76 -8.61 -8.75 6.52
CA LEU A 76 -7.83 -8.12 7.60
C LEU A 76 -8.69 -7.85 8.83
N GLY A 77 -9.99 -7.63 8.66
CA GLY A 77 -10.92 -7.29 9.72
C GLY A 77 -12.04 -6.38 9.25
N GLN A 78 -12.76 -5.78 10.20
CA GLN A 78 -13.81 -4.80 9.94
C GLN A 78 -13.48 -3.45 10.57
N ILE A 79 -13.98 -2.38 9.96
CA ILE A 79 -13.95 -1.02 10.53
C ILE A 79 -15.38 -0.49 10.64
N ARG A 80 -15.67 0.40 11.60
CA ARG A 80 -16.97 1.08 11.61
C ARG A 80 -17.06 1.98 10.39
N ALA A 81 -18.22 2.00 9.74
CA ALA A 81 -18.44 2.87 8.59
C ALA A 81 -18.19 4.36 8.92
N SER A 82 -18.57 4.79 10.14
CA SER A 82 -18.30 6.14 10.65
C SER A 82 -16.82 6.46 10.86
N GLU A 83 -15.96 5.45 10.96
CA GLU A 83 -14.51 5.59 11.18
C GLU A 83 -13.71 5.50 9.86
N TYR A 84 -14.37 5.31 8.71
CA TYR A 84 -13.70 5.19 7.42
C TYR A 84 -12.74 6.35 7.12
N GLN A 85 -13.17 7.59 7.35
CA GLN A 85 -12.31 8.75 7.14
C GLN A 85 -11.11 8.77 8.11
N ASN A 86 -11.27 8.28 9.34
CA ASN A 86 -10.15 8.16 10.29
C ASN A 86 -9.11 7.15 9.79
N VAL A 87 -9.55 6.05 9.19
CA VAL A 87 -8.66 5.06 8.56
C VAL A 87 -7.89 5.68 7.40
N VAL A 88 -8.57 6.43 6.51
CA VAL A 88 -7.91 7.12 5.39
C VAL A 88 -6.87 8.13 5.90
N GLN A 89 -7.23 8.96 6.88
CA GLN A 89 -6.30 9.95 7.44
C GLN A 89 -5.10 9.28 8.10
N LEU A 90 -5.32 8.22 8.88
CA LEU A 90 -4.25 7.43 9.48
C LEU A 90 -3.30 6.89 8.41
N LEU A 91 -3.81 6.22 7.38
CA LEU A 91 -2.97 5.62 6.33
C LEU A 91 -2.24 6.69 5.50
N ARG A 92 -2.82 7.88 5.35
CA ARG A 92 -2.15 9.03 4.71
C ARG A 92 -0.95 9.52 5.51
N THR A 93 -0.88 9.30 6.82
CA THR A 93 0.31 9.63 7.63
C THR A 93 1.48 8.67 7.41
N VAL A 94 1.22 7.48 6.85
CA VAL A 94 2.27 6.49 6.57
C VAL A 94 3.06 6.93 5.35
N ARG A 95 4.32 7.31 5.57
CA ARG A 95 5.18 7.88 4.52
C ARG A 95 5.28 6.96 3.30
N PRO A 96 4.84 7.41 2.11
CA PRO A 96 5.04 6.68 0.87
C PRO A 96 6.53 6.46 0.56
N PRO A 97 6.89 5.42 -0.21
CA PRO A 97 8.26 5.21 -0.66
C PRO A 97 8.77 6.43 -1.46
N PRO A 98 9.88 7.06 -1.04
CA PRO A 98 10.41 8.21 -1.75
C PRO A 98 11.12 7.78 -3.04
N ARG A 99 11.63 8.77 -3.77
CA ARG A 99 12.66 8.54 -4.79
C ARG A 99 13.83 7.77 -4.20
N GLN A 100 14.29 6.76 -4.93
CA GLN A 100 15.40 5.89 -4.54
C GLN A 100 16.40 5.67 -5.67
N ARG A 101 16.08 6.16 -6.88
CA ARG A 101 16.96 6.11 -8.03
C ARG A 101 16.94 7.44 -8.78
N THR A 102 18.04 7.75 -9.44
CA THR A 102 18.16 8.94 -10.30
C THR A 102 19.00 8.61 -11.52
N TYR A 103 18.83 9.35 -12.61
CA TYR A 103 19.71 9.21 -13.76
C TYR A 103 21.03 9.91 -13.49
N ASN A 104 22.14 9.17 -13.58
CA ASN A 104 23.48 9.71 -13.47
C ASN A 104 24.10 9.79 -14.87
N ILE A 105 24.42 11.02 -15.30
CA ILE A 105 25.00 11.30 -16.62
C ILE A 105 26.40 10.69 -16.77
N GLN A 106 27.23 10.74 -15.72
CA GLN A 106 28.60 10.19 -15.76
C GLN A 106 28.59 8.67 -15.91
N ALA A 107 27.65 7.98 -15.25
CA ALA A 107 27.47 6.54 -15.38
C ALA A 107 26.60 6.14 -16.59
N GLN A 108 25.97 7.11 -17.26
CA GLN A 108 24.94 6.94 -18.29
C GLN A 108 23.84 5.93 -17.90
N ALA A 109 23.49 5.88 -16.62
CA ALA A 109 22.61 4.86 -16.06
C ALA A 109 21.74 5.41 -14.94
N THR A 110 20.60 4.74 -14.72
CA THR A 110 19.77 4.97 -13.54
C THR A 110 20.40 4.24 -12.35
N VAL A 111 20.87 4.99 -11.36
CA VAL A 111 21.61 4.47 -10.20
C VAL A 111 20.84 4.73 -8.89
N PRO A 112 21.13 3.98 -7.80
CA PRO A 112 20.56 4.29 -6.49
C PRO A 112 20.89 5.72 -6.04
N CYS A 113 19.94 6.37 -5.36
CA CYS A 113 20.11 7.71 -4.79
C CYS A 113 19.42 7.81 -3.41
N LYS A 114 19.76 8.87 -2.68
CA LYS A 114 19.07 9.29 -1.46
C LYS A 114 17.72 9.93 -1.84
N PRO A 115 16.78 10.10 -0.89
CA PRO A 115 15.46 10.70 -1.17
C PRO A 115 15.53 12.08 -1.86
N ASP A 116 16.51 12.89 -1.49
CA ASP A 116 16.77 14.21 -2.09
C ASP A 116 17.39 14.14 -3.50
N GLY A 117 17.69 12.94 -4.00
CA GLY A 117 18.26 12.69 -5.33
C GLY A 117 19.78 12.73 -5.38
N SER A 118 20.44 13.07 -4.27
CA SER A 118 21.89 12.98 -4.17
C SER A 118 22.36 11.53 -4.23
N LEU A 119 23.57 11.31 -4.75
CA LEU A 119 24.14 9.98 -4.87
C LEU A 119 24.71 9.51 -3.54
N TYR A 120 24.77 8.19 -3.37
CA TYR A 120 25.52 7.60 -2.27
C TYR A 120 27.03 7.80 -2.49
N GLY A 121 27.75 8.11 -1.41
CA GLY A 121 29.19 8.35 -1.42
C GLY A 121 30.04 7.06 -1.33
N PRO A 122 31.37 7.17 -1.42
CA PRO A 122 32.27 6.03 -1.26
C PRO A 122 32.06 5.34 0.08
N GLY A 123 31.81 4.02 0.06
CA GLY A 123 31.55 3.21 1.26
C GLY A 123 30.11 3.26 1.79
N GLU A 124 29.24 4.12 1.25
CA GLU A 124 27.81 4.09 1.60
C GLU A 124 27.11 2.95 0.84
N THR A 125 26.38 2.11 1.56
CA THR A 125 25.56 1.05 0.96
C THR A 125 24.12 1.52 0.83
N PRO A 126 23.55 1.57 -0.39
CA PRO A 126 22.14 1.90 -0.57
C PRO A 126 21.24 0.90 0.17
N PRO A 127 20.15 1.35 0.82
CA PRO A 127 19.18 0.44 1.41
C PRO A 127 18.45 -0.37 0.32
N PRO A 128 17.85 -1.52 0.67
CA PRO A 128 16.98 -2.25 -0.24
C PRO A 128 15.85 -1.37 -0.77
N TYR A 129 15.46 -1.57 -2.03
CA TYR A 129 14.37 -0.83 -2.63
C TYR A 129 13.05 -1.11 -1.91
N ARG A 130 12.26 -0.06 -1.73
CA ARG A 130 10.91 -0.10 -1.19
C ARG A 130 9.94 0.36 -2.26
N LYS A 131 8.89 -0.42 -2.50
CA LYS A 131 7.81 -0.07 -3.43
C LYS A 131 6.46 -0.11 -2.72
N CYS A 132 5.38 0.02 -3.49
CA CYS A 132 4.00 -0.09 -3.01
C CYS A 132 3.76 -1.32 -2.14
N THR A 133 4.37 -2.46 -2.47
CA THR A 133 4.24 -3.69 -1.68
C THR A 133 4.86 -3.56 -0.29
N GLU A 134 6.06 -2.99 -0.17
CA GLU A 134 6.71 -2.75 1.12
C GLU A 134 5.87 -1.77 1.96
N TRP A 135 5.40 -0.69 1.34
CA TRP A 135 4.52 0.27 2.02
C TRP A 135 3.25 -0.42 2.55
N THR A 136 2.55 -1.21 1.71
CA THR A 136 1.31 -1.87 2.10
C THR A 136 1.54 -2.92 3.19
N LEU A 137 2.52 -3.80 3.01
CA LEU A 137 2.73 -4.96 3.88
C LEU A 137 3.47 -4.66 5.17
N GLN A 138 4.47 -3.78 5.11
CA GLN A 138 5.39 -3.54 6.23
C GLN A 138 4.99 -2.29 7.04
N ASP A 139 4.29 -1.33 6.42
CA ASP A 139 3.96 -0.07 7.10
C ASP A 139 2.44 0.09 7.28
N ALA A 140 1.67 0.12 6.21
CA ALA A 140 0.26 0.50 6.22
C ALA A 140 -0.63 -0.51 6.96
N ILE A 141 -0.54 -1.80 6.64
CA ILE A 141 -1.33 -2.85 7.31
C ILE A 141 -0.96 -2.93 8.81
N PRO A 142 0.33 -3.01 9.21
CA PRO A 142 0.71 -2.97 10.61
C PRO A 142 0.20 -1.72 11.34
N THR A 143 0.31 -0.54 10.72
CA THR A 143 -0.21 0.72 11.29
C THR A 143 -1.72 0.66 11.54
N LEU A 144 -2.48 0.12 10.58
CA LEU A 144 -3.92 -0.04 10.72
C LEU A 144 -4.27 -1.06 11.82
N GLN A 145 -3.54 -2.18 11.90
CA GLN A 145 -3.72 -3.20 12.94
C GLN A 145 -3.44 -2.65 14.35
N SER A 146 -2.44 -1.78 14.52
CA SER A 146 -2.11 -1.17 15.81
C SER A 146 -3.00 0.01 16.21
N SER A 147 -3.89 0.48 15.33
CA SER A 147 -4.66 1.72 15.55
C SER A 147 -5.89 1.57 16.46
N GLY A 148 -6.38 0.35 16.65
CA GLY A 148 -7.68 0.09 17.28
C GLY A 148 -8.90 0.37 16.40
N LEU A 149 -8.71 0.89 15.17
CA LEU A 149 -9.79 1.11 14.20
C LEU A 149 -10.22 -0.19 13.52
N LEU A 150 -9.28 -1.12 13.30
CA LEU A 150 -9.50 -2.41 12.67
C LEU A 150 -9.82 -3.48 13.71
N HIS A 151 -10.95 -4.16 13.54
CA HIS A 151 -11.44 -5.23 14.40
C HIS A 151 -11.29 -6.59 13.68
N PRO A 152 -10.24 -7.38 13.96
CA PRO A 152 -9.97 -8.62 13.22
C PRO A 152 -11.08 -9.67 13.33
N ASN A 153 -11.78 -9.68 14.47
CA ASN A 153 -12.87 -10.61 14.78
C ASN A 153 -14.26 -10.00 14.56
N GLY A 154 -14.33 -8.88 13.83
CA GLY A 154 -15.56 -8.11 13.63
C GLY A 154 -15.81 -7.06 14.72
N ILE A 155 -16.69 -6.11 14.42
CA ILE A 155 -16.98 -5.00 15.33
C ILE A 155 -17.77 -5.52 16.54
N PRO A 156 -17.32 -5.29 17.79
CA PRO A 156 -18.05 -5.69 18.98
C PRO A 156 -19.47 -5.11 18.97
N GLN A 157 -20.48 -5.96 19.16
CA GLN A 157 -21.84 -5.50 19.36
C GLN A 157 -22.03 -4.97 20.79
N PRO A 158 -22.83 -3.91 20.99
CA PRO A 158 -23.20 -3.49 22.34
C PRO A 158 -23.88 -4.67 23.06
N GLN A 159 -23.38 -5.03 24.24
CA GLN A 159 -24.11 -5.97 25.09
C GLN A 159 -25.45 -5.32 25.48
N PRO A 160 -26.58 -6.05 25.41
CA PRO A 160 -27.85 -5.52 25.90
C PRO A 160 -27.70 -5.21 27.39
N THR A 161 -27.95 -3.96 27.77
CA THR A 161 -28.12 -3.56 29.17
C THR A 161 -29.31 -4.32 29.74
N ALA A 162 -29.06 -5.09 30.79
CA ALA A 162 -30.08 -5.81 31.56
C ALA A 162 -31.02 -4.84 32.29
#